data_AF-A0A7S4M981-F1
#
_entry.id   AF-A0A7S4M981-F1
#
_cell.length_a   1.000
_cell.length_b   1.000
_cell.length_c   1.000
_cell.angle_alpha   90.00
_cell.angle_beta   90.00
_cell.angle_gamma   90.00
#
_symmetry.space_group_name_H-M   'P 1'
#
loop_
_entity.id
_entity.type
_entity.pdbx_description
1 polymer ?
#
loop_
_entity_poly.entity_id
_entity_poly.type
_entity_poly.pdbx_seq_one_letter_code
_entity_poly.pdbx_strand_id
1 'polypeptide(L)'
;ARNDGTLYHDTVSRFSLAQPNVSAAFVSLQTDGGLGHKELSLTETHHLPVGQSMTIKPASEVEIGETVWVVADVSLPLAPQKVTSINIIVADGLHNPLLVHGGMPIVDGVATSFNVQPIVTFDSYAVPIVEALCVATDTCDFMRKVIVAIECAAKHAVHINPTCKTFHYIDGIIMGSATAVDVATLAAGTLAVAAATAWSLHTRK
;
A
#
# COMPACT_ATOMS: atom_id res chain seq x y z
N ALA A 1 11.39 3.32 -3.72
CA ALA A 1 11.87 4.56 -4.37
C ALA A 1 11.17 5.77 -3.78
N ARG A 2 11.85 6.90 -3.69
CA ARG A 2 11.24 8.19 -3.30
C ARG A 2 10.68 8.91 -4.51
N ASN A 3 9.96 10.00 -4.28
CA ASN A 3 9.36 10.84 -5.33
C ASN A 3 10.39 11.51 -6.25
N ASP A 4 11.66 11.60 -5.83
CA ASP A 4 12.77 12.09 -6.64
C ASP A 4 13.45 10.97 -7.45
N GLY A 5 12.90 9.75 -7.42
CA GLY A 5 13.45 8.58 -8.10
C GLY A 5 14.57 7.87 -7.32
N THR A 6 15.04 8.40 -6.19
CA THR A 6 16.12 7.74 -5.43
C THR A 6 15.68 6.41 -4.85
N LEU A 7 16.54 5.41 -4.98
CA LEU A 7 16.32 4.07 -4.41
C LEU A 7 16.82 4.01 -2.96
N TYR A 8 16.14 3.20 -2.16
CA TYR A 8 16.53 2.86 -0.80
C TYR A 8 15.92 1.51 -0.43
N HIS A 9 16.52 0.86 0.56
CA HIS A 9 15.96 -0.34 1.16
C HIS A 9 15.03 0.02 2.30
N ASP A 10 13.93 -0.72 2.41
CA ASP A 10 12.98 -0.60 3.49
C ASP A 10 12.41 -1.97 3.85
N THR A 11 11.69 -2.01 4.96
CA THR A 11 10.96 -3.18 5.41
C THR A 11 9.53 -3.13 4.90
N VAL A 12 9.00 -4.29 4.47
CA VAL A 12 7.58 -4.45 4.17
C VAL A 12 6.80 -4.39 5.48
N SER A 13 5.91 -3.41 5.60
CA SER A 13 5.07 -3.18 6.77
C SER A 13 4.17 -4.38 7.03
N ARG A 14 3.90 -4.64 8.30
CA ARG A 14 2.94 -5.65 8.76
C ARG A 14 1.50 -5.33 8.34
N PHE A 15 1.23 -4.10 7.95
CA PHE A 15 -0.08 -3.67 7.42
C PHE A 15 -0.22 -3.90 5.91
N SER A 16 0.81 -4.42 5.23
CA SER A 16 0.73 -4.87 3.84
C SER A 16 -0.32 -5.94 3.66
N LEU A 17 -0.88 -6.03 2.45
CA LEU A 17 -1.92 -6.99 2.11
C LEU A 17 -1.38 -8.09 1.19
N ALA A 18 -1.80 -9.33 1.44
CA ALA A 18 -1.55 -10.46 0.56
C ALA A 18 -2.66 -11.50 0.64
N GLN A 19 -3.08 -11.98 -0.52
CA GLN A 19 -4.03 -13.07 -0.67
C GLN A 19 -3.50 -13.99 -1.79
N PRO A 20 -2.65 -14.98 -1.47
CA PRO A 20 -1.95 -15.78 -2.49
C PRO A 20 -2.87 -16.78 -3.23
N ASN A 21 -3.96 -17.21 -2.59
CA ASN A 21 -4.83 -18.29 -3.09
C ASN A 21 -6.10 -17.77 -3.79
N VAL A 22 -5.97 -16.74 -4.61
CA VAL A 22 -7.08 -16.22 -5.45
C VAL A 22 -6.58 -15.91 -6.85
N SER A 23 -7.41 -16.15 -7.85
CA SER A 23 -7.16 -15.71 -9.21
C SER A 23 -7.89 -14.40 -9.49
N ALA A 24 -7.22 -13.47 -10.18
CA ALA A 24 -7.80 -12.19 -10.56
C ALA A 24 -7.33 -11.78 -11.97
N ALA A 25 -8.05 -10.83 -12.57
CA ALA A 25 -7.60 -10.17 -13.78
C ALA A 25 -6.58 -9.07 -13.44
N PHE A 26 -5.52 -8.98 -14.25
CA PHE A 26 -4.45 -8.00 -14.14
C PHE A 26 -4.22 -7.31 -15.48
N VAL A 27 -3.92 -6.02 -15.41
CA VAL A 27 -3.25 -5.26 -16.45
C VAL A 27 -1.77 -5.65 -16.43
N SER A 28 -1.30 -6.38 -17.44
CA SER A 28 0.12 -6.63 -17.68
C SER A 28 0.69 -5.51 -18.56
N LEU A 29 1.53 -4.68 -17.97
CA LEU A 29 2.27 -3.60 -18.62
C LEU A 29 3.65 -4.12 -19.01
N GLN A 30 3.97 -4.01 -20.29
CA GLN A 30 5.31 -4.34 -20.78
C GLN A 30 6.01 -3.08 -21.24
N THR A 31 7.31 -3.04 -20.97
CA THR A 31 8.21 -2.01 -21.47
C THR A 31 9.34 -2.68 -22.24
N ASP A 32 9.80 -2.01 -23.29
CA ASP A 32 10.98 -2.44 -24.04
C ASP A 32 11.80 -1.20 -24.41
N GLY A 33 13.13 -1.30 -24.31
CA GLY A 33 14.00 -0.14 -24.40
C GLY A 33 15.43 -0.42 -23.94
N GLY A 34 16.23 0.66 -23.85
CA GLY A 34 17.66 0.58 -23.55
C GLY A 34 18.02 -0.01 -22.18
N LEU A 35 17.04 -0.21 -21.29
CA LEU A 35 17.21 -0.78 -19.94
C LEU A 35 16.69 -2.23 -19.86
N GLY A 36 16.44 -2.83 -21.02
CA GLY A 36 15.91 -4.17 -21.18
C GLY A 36 14.41 -4.26 -20.97
N HIS A 37 13.86 -5.42 -21.28
CA HIS A 37 12.46 -5.72 -21.09
C HIS A 37 12.09 -5.70 -19.59
N LYS A 38 10.89 -5.17 -19.29
CA LYS A 38 10.23 -5.30 -17.98
C LYS A 38 8.77 -5.63 -18.23
N GLU A 39 8.21 -6.48 -17.39
CA GLU A 39 6.80 -6.84 -17.37
C GLU A 39 6.30 -6.72 -15.94
N LEU A 40 5.23 -5.97 -15.74
CA LEU A 40 4.60 -5.76 -14.43
C LEU A 40 3.10 -6.03 -14.55
N SER A 41 2.58 -6.90 -13.68
CA SER A 41 1.15 -7.19 -13.61
C SER A 41 0.50 -6.51 -12.41
N LEU A 42 -0.52 -5.70 -12.66
CA LEU A 42 -1.24 -4.91 -11.66
C LEU A 42 -2.75 -5.14 -11.76
N THR A 43 -3.48 -5.14 -10.65
CA THR A 43 -4.95 -4.97 -10.76
C THR A 43 -5.26 -3.63 -11.39
N GLU A 44 -6.38 -3.51 -12.11
CA GLU A 44 -6.79 -2.28 -12.80
C GLU A 44 -6.69 -1.01 -11.93
N THR A 45 -7.04 -1.12 -10.64
CA THR A 45 -7.06 0.00 -9.68
C THR A 45 -5.76 0.18 -8.90
N HIS A 46 -4.73 -0.64 -9.14
CA HIS A 46 -3.43 -0.45 -8.50
C HIS A 46 -2.71 0.73 -9.13
N HIS A 47 -1.92 1.46 -8.34
CA HIS A 47 -1.32 2.70 -8.82
C HIS A 47 0.16 2.53 -9.17
N LEU A 48 0.66 3.40 -10.05
CA LEU A 48 2.08 3.52 -10.38
C LEU A 48 2.43 4.95 -10.82
N PRO A 49 3.68 5.39 -10.64
CA PRO A 49 4.16 6.68 -11.15
C PRO A 49 4.30 6.65 -12.68
N VAL A 50 3.74 7.67 -13.34
CA VAL A 50 3.76 7.81 -14.80
C VAL A 50 4.17 9.22 -15.20
N GLY A 51 4.82 9.35 -16.36
CA GLY A 51 5.24 10.61 -16.95
C GLY A 51 6.42 11.26 -16.20
N GLN A 52 6.85 12.42 -16.70
CA GLN A 52 8.03 13.13 -16.19
C GLN A 52 7.89 13.55 -14.72
N SER A 53 6.68 13.86 -14.27
CA SER A 53 6.40 14.31 -12.90
C SER A 53 6.15 13.16 -11.91
N MET A 54 6.32 11.89 -12.33
CA MET A 54 5.99 10.71 -11.52
C MET A 54 4.55 10.75 -10.94
N THR A 55 3.60 11.25 -11.74
CA THR A 55 2.21 11.35 -11.30
C THR A 55 1.64 9.96 -11.03
N ILE A 56 1.14 9.74 -9.82
CA ILE A 56 0.54 8.47 -9.42
C ILE A 56 -0.86 8.37 -10.02
N LYS A 57 -1.12 7.35 -10.84
CA LYS A 57 -2.44 7.06 -11.41
C LYS A 57 -2.71 5.54 -11.45
N PRO A 58 -3.96 5.09 -11.57
CA PRO A 58 -4.27 3.66 -11.64
C PRO A 58 -3.78 3.01 -12.94
N ALA A 59 -3.52 1.70 -12.90
CA ALA A 59 -3.03 0.92 -14.03
C ALA A 59 -3.98 0.93 -15.23
N SER A 60 -5.29 0.99 -14.97
CA SER A 60 -6.33 1.10 -16.01
C SER A 60 -6.26 2.40 -16.82
N GLU A 61 -5.60 3.43 -16.32
CA GLU A 61 -5.43 4.73 -17.00
C GLU A 61 -4.08 4.85 -17.72
N VAL A 62 -3.22 3.83 -17.66
CA VAL A 62 -1.95 3.82 -18.38
C VAL A 62 -2.18 3.50 -19.85
N GLU A 63 -1.51 4.24 -20.72
CA GLU A 63 -1.58 4.09 -22.16
C GLU A 63 -0.23 3.66 -22.75
N ILE A 64 -0.28 2.95 -23.89
CA ILE A 64 0.92 2.62 -24.67
C ILE A 64 1.63 3.92 -25.08
N GLY A 65 2.94 3.96 -24.91
CA GLY A 65 3.80 5.10 -25.21
C GLY A 65 4.03 6.04 -24.03
N GLU A 66 3.25 5.92 -22.94
CA GLU A 66 3.53 6.63 -21.70
C GLU A 66 4.80 6.13 -21.03
N THR A 67 5.40 7.00 -20.21
CA THR A 67 6.62 6.69 -19.48
C THR A 67 6.29 6.15 -18.10
N VAL A 68 6.77 4.96 -17.79
CA VAL A 68 6.85 4.42 -16.42
C VAL A 68 8.29 4.48 -15.92
N TRP A 69 8.47 4.27 -14.63
CA TRP A 69 9.77 4.40 -13.98
C TRP A 69 10.31 3.03 -13.57
N VAL A 70 11.49 2.70 -14.07
CA VAL A 70 12.10 1.37 -13.93
C VAL A 70 13.46 1.45 -13.24
N VAL A 71 13.90 0.34 -12.66
CA VAL A 71 15.25 0.17 -12.14
C VAL A 71 16.15 -0.35 -13.25
N ALA A 72 17.15 0.44 -13.62
CA ALA A 72 18.25 0.02 -14.48
C ALA A 72 19.35 -0.70 -13.68
N ASP A 73 19.71 -0.09 -12.55
CA ASP A 73 20.71 -0.55 -11.60
C ASP A 73 20.29 -0.06 -10.21
N VAL A 74 20.47 -0.88 -9.18
CA VAL A 74 20.03 -0.58 -7.80
C VAL A 74 20.80 0.60 -7.16
N SER A 75 21.96 0.95 -7.71
CA SER A 75 22.78 2.09 -7.29
C SER A 75 22.39 3.41 -7.98
N LEU A 76 21.54 3.35 -9.01
CA LEU A 76 21.10 4.50 -9.79
C LEU A 76 19.67 4.90 -9.42
N PRO A 77 19.28 6.17 -9.61
CA PRO A 77 17.89 6.57 -9.56
C PRO A 77 17.04 5.81 -10.59
N LEU A 78 15.72 5.80 -10.36
CA LEU A 78 14.77 5.32 -11.35
C LEU A 78 14.98 6.01 -12.70
N ALA A 79 14.87 5.22 -13.76
CA ALA A 79 15.02 5.68 -15.12
C ALA A 79 13.69 5.54 -15.89
N PRO A 80 13.39 6.48 -16.80
CA PRO A 80 12.15 6.44 -17.57
C PRO A 80 12.21 5.37 -18.67
N GLN A 81 11.13 4.63 -18.86
CA GLN A 81 10.95 3.71 -19.99
C GLN A 81 9.51 3.75 -20.50
N LYS A 82 9.33 3.63 -21.81
CA LYS A 82 8.00 3.66 -22.41
C LYS A 82 7.29 2.32 -22.29
N VAL A 83 6.00 2.37 -22.03
CA VAL A 83 5.09 1.23 -22.17
C VAL A 83 4.96 0.90 -23.65
N THR A 84 5.20 -0.35 -24.01
CA THR A 84 5.17 -0.84 -25.39
C THR A 84 3.99 -1.77 -25.64
N SER A 85 3.48 -2.44 -24.61
CA SER A 85 2.31 -3.29 -24.68
C SER A 85 1.52 -3.26 -23.37
N ILE A 86 0.20 -3.43 -23.50
CA ILE A 86 -0.72 -3.58 -22.39
C ILE A 86 -1.63 -4.76 -22.73
N ASN A 87 -1.69 -5.75 -21.85
CA ASN A 87 -2.55 -6.92 -21.99
C ASN A 87 -3.39 -7.10 -20.72
N ILE A 88 -4.52 -7.79 -20.85
CA ILE A 88 -5.25 -8.31 -19.69
C ILE A 88 -4.91 -9.79 -19.55
N ILE A 89 -4.40 -10.16 -18.37
CA ILE A 89 -4.07 -11.55 -18.03
C ILE A 89 -4.87 -11.98 -16.80
N VAL A 90 -5.06 -13.28 -16.63
CA VAL A 90 -5.53 -13.85 -15.37
C VAL A 90 -4.35 -14.53 -14.69
N ALA A 91 -4.10 -14.17 -13.43
CA ALA A 91 -3.00 -14.70 -12.64
C ALA A 91 -3.44 -14.95 -11.20
N ASP A 92 -2.64 -15.72 -10.48
CA ASP A 92 -2.87 -16.07 -9.08
C ASP A 92 -2.11 -15.13 -8.14
N GLY A 93 -2.75 -14.83 -7.01
CA GLY A 93 -2.19 -14.05 -5.91
C GLY A 93 -2.41 -12.54 -6.05
N LEU A 94 -2.96 -11.92 -5.00
CA LEU A 94 -3.05 -10.47 -4.87
C LEU A 94 -2.08 -9.99 -3.79
N HIS A 95 -1.15 -9.11 -4.15
CA HIS A 95 -0.17 -8.56 -3.22
C HIS A 95 -0.17 -7.02 -3.30
N ASN A 96 -0.17 -6.36 -2.15
CA ASN A 96 -0.02 -4.91 -2.05
C ASN A 96 0.97 -4.57 -0.93
N PRO A 97 2.28 -4.50 -1.25
CA PRO A 97 3.30 -4.18 -0.27
C PRO A 97 3.24 -2.69 0.11
N LEU A 98 3.04 -2.43 1.39
CA LEU A 98 3.26 -1.14 2.03
C LEU A 98 4.66 -1.17 2.66
N LEU A 99 5.44 -0.12 2.48
CA LEU A 99 6.77 -0.01 3.10
C LEU A 99 6.67 0.80 4.39
N VAL A 100 7.44 0.43 5.42
CA VAL A 100 7.36 1.06 6.75
C VAL A 100 7.60 2.56 6.67
N HIS A 101 8.60 3.02 5.93
CA HIS A 101 8.94 4.44 5.74
C HIS A 101 8.35 5.01 4.44
N GLY A 102 7.28 4.38 3.92
CA GLY A 102 6.53 4.81 2.74
C GLY A 102 7.29 4.67 1.43
N GLY A 103 7.03 5.57 0.48
CA GLY A 103 7.61 5.52 -0.86
C GLY A 103 6.95 4.50 -1.79
N MET A 104 7.58 4.29 -2.95
CA MET A 104 7.10 3.45 -4.05
C MET A 104 7.85 2.12 -4.06
N PRO A 105 7.18 0.97 -3.81
CA PRO A 105 7.80 -0.35 -3.96
C PRO A 105 8.33 -0.56 -5.39
N ILE A 106 9.38 -1.37 -5.53
CA ILE A 106 9.84 -1.84 -6.84
C ILE A 106 9.39 -3.29 -6.99
N VAL A 107 8.59 -3.56 -8.00
CA VAL A 107 8.06 -4.89 -8.34
C VAL A 107 8.44 -5.19 -9.78
N ASP A 108 9.07 -6.33 -10.02
CA ASP A 108 9.54 -6.74 -11.35
C ASP A 108 10.40 -5.67 -12.08
N GLY A 109 11.14 -4.89 -11.30
CA GLY A 109 11.99 -3.81 -11.78
C GLY A 109 11.24 -2.53 -12.16
N VAL A 110 9.95 -2.41 -11.86
CA VAL A 110 9.12 -1.23 -12.11
C VAL A 110 8.65 -0.63 -10.77
N ALA A 111 8.65 0.70 -10.67
CA ALA A 111 8.10 1.38 -9.50
C ALA A 111 6.57 1.28 -9.48
N THR A 112 6.01 0.95 -8.32
CA THR A 112 4.57 0.87 -8.07
C THR A 112 4.18 1.76 -6.89
N SER A 113 2.89 1.91 -6.65
CA SER A 113 2.39 2.67 -5.51
C SER A 113 1.19 1.97 -4.88
N PHE A 114 1.27 1.75 -3.57
CA PHE A 114 0.19 1.08 -2.83
C PHE A 114 -1.10 1.91 -2.79
N ASN A 115 -1.00 3.23 -3.00
CA ASN A 115 -2.12 4.18 -3.00
C ASN A 115 -1.75 5.48 -3.76
N VAL A 116 -2.62 6.49 -3.73
CA VAL A 116 -2.37 7.83 -4.29
C VAL A 116 -1.32 8.61 -3.48
N GLN A 117 -0.65 9.57 -4.11
CA GLN A 117 0.49 10.30 -3.52
C GLN A 117 0.22 10.92 -2.13
N PRO A 118 -0.94 11.57 -1.85
CA PRO A 118 -1.21 12.11 -0.52
C PRO A 118 -1.23 11.04 0.57
N ILE A 119 -1.78 9.86 0.27
CA ILE A 119 -1.83 8.74 1.22
C ILE A 119 -0.45 8.13 1.41
N VAL A 120 0.30 7.92 0.33
CA VAL A 120 1.70 7.44 0.40
C VAL A 120 2.57 8.37 1.25
N THR A 121 2.35 9.67 1.10
CA THR A 121 3.07 10.70 1.88
C THR A 121 2.65 10.68 3.34
N PHE A 122 1.37 10.54 3.64
CA PHE A 122 0.90 10.44 5.03
C PHE A 122 1.45 9.18 5.71
N ASP A 123 1.38 8.04 5.03
CA ASP A 123 1.79 6.75 5.56
C ASP A 123 3.31 6.69 5.82
N SER A 124 4.14 7.42 5.05
CA SER A 124 5.58 7.49 5.33
C SER A 124 5.93 8.08 6.71
N TYR A 125 5.04 8.91 7.27
CA TYR A 125 5.17 9.45 8.62
C TYR A 125 4.42 8.61 9.66
N ALA A 126 3.23 8.11 9.31
CA ALA A 126 2.34 7.44 10.25
C ALA A 126 2.74 5.98 10.52
N VAL A 127 3.05 5.21 9.47
CA VAL A 127 3.30 3.76 9.57
C VAL A 127 4.48 3.43 10.50
N PRO A 128 5.64 4.11 10.45
CA PRO A 128 6.75 3.79 11.36
C PRO A 128 6.35 3.91 12.84
N ILE A 129 5.55 4.93 13.16
CA ILE A 129 5.10 5.21 14.53
C ILE A 129 4.04 4.19 14.95
N VAL A 130 3.01 4.01 14.12
CA VAL A 130 1.88 3.11 14.42
C VAL A 130 2.36 1.67 14.55
N GLU A 131 3.23 1.22 13.65
CA GLU A 131 3.77 -0.14 13.68
C GLU A 131 4.68 -0.35 14.90
N ALA A 132 5.60 0.59 15.17
CA ALA A 132 6.47 0.49 16.34
C ALA A 132 5.68 0.46 17.66
N LEU A 133 4.69 1.35 17.81
CA LEU A 133 3.85 1.39 19.01
C LEU A 133 3.02 0.12 19.16
N CYS A 134 2.34 -0.32 18.08
CA CYS A 134 1.49 -1.50 18.18
C CYS A 134 2.29 -2.77 18.48
N VAL A 135 3.52 -2.88 17.97
CA VAL A 135 4.43 -3.98 18.29
C VAL A 135 4.87 -3.90 19.75
N ALA A 136 5.26 -2.71 20.22
CA ALA A 136 5.70 -2.52 21.61
C ALA A 136 4.60 -2.79 22.64
N THR A 137 3.32 -2.59 22.28
CA THR A 137 2.17 -2.79 23.16
C THR A 137 1.37 -4.06 22.89
N ASP A 138 1.79 -4.87 21.91
CA ASP A 138 1.05 -6.07 21.46
C ASP A 138 -0.41 -5.77 21.03
N THR A 139 -0.62 -4.65 20.32
CA THR A 139 -1.95 -4.17 19.88
C THR A 139 -2.09 -4.09 18.35
N CYS A 140 -1.19 -4.69 17.57
CA CYS A 140 -1.24 -4.57 16.12
C CYS A 140 -2.53 -5.11 15.50
N ASP A 141 -3.09 -6.20 16.03
CA ASP A 141 -4.36 -6.74 15.54
C ASP A 141 -5.54 -5.83 15.85
N PHE A 142 -5.50 -5.15 16.99
CA PHE A 142 -6.46 -4.11 17.31
C PHE A 142 -6.34 -2.92 16.34
N MET A 143 -5.11 -2.46 16.06
CA MET A 143 -4.88 -1.39 15.07
C MET A 143 -5.36 -1.78 13.66
N ARG A 144 -5.13 -3.03 13.24
CA ARG A 144 -5.68 -3.57 11.99
C ARG A 144 -7.19 -3.47 11.95
N LYS A 145 -7.88 -3.88 13.02
CA LYS A 145 -9.35 -3.74 13.13
C LYS A 145 -9.79 -2.28 13.02
N VAL A 146 -9.08 -1.35 13.66
CA VAL A 146 -9.37 0.09 13.56
C VAL A 146 -9.24 0.58 12.11
N ILE A 147 -8.19 0.17 11.39
CA ILE A 147 -7.97 0.55 9.98
C ILE A 147 -9.12 0.04 9.10
N VAL A 148 -9.50 -1.24 9.23
CA VAL A 148 -10.62 -1.82 8.47
C VAL A 148 -11.95 -1.12 8.79
N ALA A 149 -12.19 -0.82 10.06
CA ALA A 149 -13.36 -0.09 10.53
C ALA A 149 -13.45 1.32 9.91
N ILE A 150 -12.35 2.08 9.93
CA ILE A 150 -12.29 3.43 9.35
C ILE A 150 -12.52 3.38 7.84
N GLU A 151 -11.90 2.44 7.12
CA GLU A 151 -12.10 2.29 5.67
C GLU A 151 -13.57 2.01 5.32
N CYS A 152 -14.18 1.09 6.06
CA CYS A 152 -15.59 0.74 5.89
C CYS A 152 -16.50 1.95 6.18
N ALA A 153 -16.28 2.64 7.30
CA ALA A 153 -17.05 3.84 7.67
C ALA A 153 -16.90 4.96 6.63
N ALA A 154 -15.68 5.20 6.13
CA ALA A 154 -15.41 6.19 5.09
C ALA A 154 -16.19 5.86 3.80
N LYS A 155 -16.24 4.60 3.39
CA LYS A 155 -17.07 4.17 2.26
C LYS A 155 -18.56 4.42 2.49
N HIS A 156 -19.07 4.14 3.69
CA HIS A 156 -20.47 4.40 4.04
C HIS A 156 -20.83 5.89 4.05
N ALA A 157 -19.86 6.77 4.26
CA ALA A 157 -20.09 8.22 4.20
C ALA A 157 -20.30 8.75 2.77
N VAL A 158 -19.79 8.04 1.75
CA VAL A 158 -19.81 8.52 0.35
C VAL A 158 -20.64 7.64 -0.60
N HIS A 159 -21.03 6.43 -0.18
CA HIS A 159 -21.78 5.48 -1.01
C HIS A 159 -23.02 4.94 -0.29
N ILE A 160 -24.08 4.69 -1.06
CA ILE A 160 -25.29 4.01 -0.57
C ILE A 160 -25.03 2.50 -0.64
N ASN A 161 -25.08 1.82 0.52
CA ASN A 161 -24.83 0.37 0.67
C ASN A 161 -23.48 -0.14 0.12
N PRO A 162 -22.34 0.43 0.54
CA PRO A 162 -21.05 -0.07 0.10
C PRO A 162 -20.77 -1.47 0.64
N THR A 163 -20.02 -2.24 -0.13
CA THR A 163 -19.37 -3.45 0.38
C THR A 163 -18.05 -3.05 1.04
N CYS A 164 -17.95 -3.32 2.34
CA CYS A 164 -16.70 -3.12 3.07
C CYS A 164 -15.69 -4.21 2.71
N LYS A 165 -14.42 -3.82 2.61
CA LYS A 165 -13.37 -4.73 2.16
C LYS A 165 -12.93 -5.64 3.31
N THR A 166 -12.71 -6.92 3.00
CA THR A 166 -11.95 -7.82 3.87
C THR A 166 -10.45 -7.61 3.61
N PHE A 167 -9.69 -7.37 4.67
CA PHE A 167 -8.26 -7.18 4.59
C PHE A 167 -7.55 -8.50 4.89
N HIS A 168 -6.80 -8.99 3.91
CA HIS A 168 -5.91 -10.15 4.06
C HIS A 168 -4.50 -9.61 4.27
N TYR A 169 -4.01 -9.61 5.51
CA TYR A 169 -2.69 -9.09 5.84
C TYR A 169 -1.57 -10.06 5.44
N ILE A 170 -0.37 -9.52 5.22
CA ILE A 170 0.80 -10.26 4.74
C ILE A 170 1.24 -11.42 5.67
N ASP A 171 0.89 -11.37 6.95
CA ASP A 171 1.15 -12.42 7.93
C ASP A 171 0.02 -13.47 8.03
N GLY A 172 -0.93 -13.45 7.10
CA GLY A 172 -2.03 -14.42 7.00
C GLY A 172 -3.26 -14.08 7.85
N ILE A 173 -3.22 -12.99 8.62
CA ILE A 173 -4.36 -12.52 9.40
C ILE A 173 -5.43 -11.94 8.47
N ILE A 174 -6.67 -12.40 8.63
CA ILE A 174 -7.82 -11.95 7.85
C ILE A 174 -8.74 -11.14 8.77
N MET A 175 -9.00 -9.89 8.39
CA MET A 175 -9.87 -8.97 9.13
C MET A 175 -11.03 -8.52 8.24
N GLY A 176 -12.24 -8.96 8.58
CA GLY A 176 -13.47 -8.44 7.98
C GLY A 176 -13.87 -7.10 8.59
N SER A 177 -14.82 -6.42 7.96
CA SER A 177 -15.40 -5.20 8.51
C SER A 177 -16.02 -5.47 9.88
N ALA A 178 -15.58 -4.70 10.87
CA ALA A 178 -16.27 -4.59 12.13
C ALA A 178 -17.57 -3.79 11.92
N THR A 179 -18.63 -4.09 12.65
CA THR A 179 -19.90 -3.34 12.59
C THR A 179 -19.69 -1.90 13.05
N ALA A 180 -20.60 -0.97 12.73
CA ALA A 180 -20.52 0.43 13.20
C ALA A 180 -20.35 0.55 14.74
N VAL A 181 -20.84 -0.45 15.49
CA VAL A 181 -20.72 -0.56 16.95
C VAL A 181 -19.27 -0.82 17.40
N ASP A 182 -18.53 -1.58 16.60
CA ASP A 182 -17.12 -1.89 16.85
C ASP A 182 -16.23 -0.66 16.65
N VAL A 183 -16.55 0.22 15.69
CA VAL A 183 -15.75 1.44 15.43
C VAL A 183 -15.76 2.39 16.64
N ALA A 184 -16.92 2.59 17.26
CA ALA A 184 -17.07 3.45 18.43
C ALA A 184 -16.36 2.88 19.67
N THR A 185 -16.37 1.56 19.86
CA THR A 185 -15.65 0.89 20.95
C THR A 185 -14.14 0.87 20.72
N LEU A 186 -13.69 0.69 19.47
CA LEU A 186 -12.28 0.78 19.09
C LEU A 186 -11.72 2.21 19.27
N ALA A 187 -12.47 3.25 18.92
CA ALA A 187 -12.05 4.64 19.14
C ALA A 187 -11.95 5.02 20.63
N ALA A 188 -12.82 4.45 21.47
CA ALA A 188 -12.70 4.60 22.93
C ALA A 188 -11.49 3.83 23.49
N GLY A 189 -11.18 2.66 22.91
CA GLY A 189 -10.03 1.83 23.29
C GLY A 189 -8.67 2.44 22.96
N THR A 190 -8.50 3.07 21.79
CA THR A 190 -7.26 3.77 21.42
C THR A 190 -6.92 4.90 22.38
N LEU A 191 -7.92 5.68 22.81
CA LEU A 191 -7.76 6.74 23.82
C LEU A 191 -7.35 6.17 25.19
N ALA A 192 -7.92 5.03 25.59
CA ALA A 192 -7.59 4.38 26.86
C ALA A 192 -6.18 3.77 26.86
N VAL A 193 -5.74 3.16 25.76
CA VAL A 193 -4.38 2.61 25.62
C VAL A 193 -3.34 3.74 25.60
N ALA A 194 -3.60 4.81 24.84
CA ALA A 194 -2.73 5.99 24.84
C ALA A 194 -2.60 6.61 26.25
N ALA A 195 -3.71 6.74 26.98
CA ALA A 195 -3.73 7.23 28.35
C ALA A 195 -2.98 6.30 29.33
N ALA A 196 -3.14 4.98 29.20
CA ALA A 196 -2.45 4.00 30.04
C ALA A 196 -0.93 4.00 29.79
N THR A 197 -0.50 4.12 28.53
CA THR A 197 0.93 4.24 28.18
C THR A 197 1.54 5.55 28.69
N ALA A 198 0.82 6.67 28.57
CA ALA A 198 1.25 7.95 29.11
C ALA A 198 1.38 7.93 30.64
N TRP A 199 0.45 7.27 31.33
CA TRP A 199 0.49 7.09 32.78
C TRP A 199 1.66 6.22 33.25
N SER A 200 1.90 5.08 32.58
CA SER A 200 3.02 4.17 32.86
C SER A 200 4.39 4.82 32.69
N LEU A 201 4.54 5.70 31.70
CA LEU A 201 5.77 6.48 31.48
C LEU A 201 5.95 7.61 32.51
N HIS A 202 4.86 8.11 33.10
CA HIS A 202 4.89 9.15 34.12
C HIS A 202 5.20 8.60 35.53
N THR A 203 4.78 7.37 35.83
CA THR A 203 4.99 6.74 37.15
C THR A 203 6.30 5.99 37.29
N ARG A 204 7.08 5.83 36.21
CA ARG A 204 8.44 5.25 36.22
C ARG A 204 9.57 6.31 36.31
N LYS A 205 9.25 7.54 36.68
CA LYS A 205 10.23 8.59 36.98
C LYS A 205 10.37 8.82 38.48
#